data_AF-A0A6J1MVM0-F1
#
_entry.id   AF-A0A6J1MVM0-F1
#
_cell.length_a   1.000
_cell.length_b   1.000
_cell.length_c   1.000
_cell.angle_alpha   90.00
_cell.angle_beta   90.00
_cell.angle_gamma   90.00
#
_symmetry.space_group_name_H-M   'P 1'
#
loop_
_entity.id
_entity.type
_entity.pdbx_description
1 polymer ?
#
loop_
_entity_poly.entity_id
_entity_poly.type
_entity_poly.pdbx_seq_one_letter_code
_entity_poly.pdbx_strand_id
1 'polypeptide(L)'
;MGNFIAPEDTVDIATEFTIDNCYTDPSCIWAMAYMDDNYHGVDPVKQPECMMTMLLGLFVNVRVSEKCEIISREVLAKMVPHATRPGTGLHRYSLWTFKQGDLIDTSCLHENYEDNRLGFSLSDFAIEYKLQGPVCGNYFETAYPDFEEVCDEICEEQNEQQNNKYKSKRYH
;
A
#
# COMPACT_ATOMS: atom_id res chain seq x y z
N MET A 1 -1.52 -13.92 -3.03
CA MET A 1 -1.07 -12.95 -2.01
C MET A 1 0.44 -12.86 -2.09
N GLY A 2 1.00 -11.65 -2.00
CA GLY A 2 2.44 -11.43 -1.96
C GLY A 2 3.13 -11.42 -3.32
N ASN A 3 2.46 -10.92 -4.35
CA ASN A 3 3.14 -10.69 -5.63
C ASN A 3 4.08 -9.48 -5.49
N PHE A 4 5.26 -9.58 -6.10
CA PHE A 4 6.07 -8.40 -6.36
C PHE A 4 5.44 -7.59 -7.50
N ILE A 5 5.35 -6.28 -7.32
CA ILE A 5 4.85 -5.36 -8.34
C ILE A 5 5.92 -4.30 -8.57
N ALA A 6 6.25 -4.09 -9.84
CA ALA A 6 7.23 -3.08 -10.22
C ALA A 6 6.72 -1.69 -9.81
N PRO A 7 7.58 -0.80 -9.28
CA PRO A 7 7.19 0.53 -8.81
C PRO A 7 6.36 1.36 -9.79
N GLU A 8 6.66 1.26 -11.08
CA GLU A 8 5.94 1.91 -12.16
C GLU A 8 4.48 1.44 -12.31
N ASP A 9 4.19 0.21 -11.88
CA ASP A 9 2.88 -0.42 -11.99
C ASP A 9 2.05 -0.25 -10.70
N THR A 10 2.60 0.36 -9.63
CA THR A 10 1.87 0.52 -8.36
C THR A 10 0.96 1.73 -8.33
N VAL A 11 1.12 2.68 -9.28
CA VAL A 11 0.41 3.97 -9.30
C VAL A 11 -1.11 3.79 -9.32
N ASP A 12 -1.61 2.83 -10.08
CA ASP A 12 -3.06 2.63 -10.26
C ASP A 12 -3.68 1.66 -9.23
N ILE A 13 -2.85 0.89 -8.51
CA ILE A 13 -3.31 -0.17 -7.60
C ILE A 13 -4.10 0.37 -6.41
N ALA A 14 -3.84 1.61 -6.01
CA ALA A 14 -4.57 2.25 -4.94
C ALA A 14 -6.00 2.65 -5.34
N THR A 15 -6.37 2.66 -6.63
CA THR A 15 -7.60 3.33 -7.07
C THR A 15 -8.81 2.41 -7.23
N GLU A 16 -8.60 1.11 -7.39
CA GLU A 16 -9.69 0.14 -7.64
C GLU A 16 -9.63 -0.99 -6.62
N PHE A 17 -10.62 -1.01 -5.71
CA PHE A 17 -10.77 -2.07 -4.72
C PHE A 17 -12.04 -2.87 -4.97
N THR A 18 -11.91 -4.20 -5.03
CA THR A 18 -13.02 -5.15 -5.00
C THR A 18 -12.98 -5.93 -3.68
N ILE A 19 -14.16 -6.17 -3.09
CA ILE A 19 -14.28 -7.00 -1.89
C ILE A 19 -14.82 -8.36 -2.30
N ASP A 20 -13.97 -9.38 -2.27
CA ASP A 20 -14.37 -10.74 -2.58
C ASP A 20 -15.45 -11.25 -1.60
N ASN A 21 -16.38 -12.05 -2.12
CA ASN A 21 -17.49 -12.64 -1.35
C ASN A 21 -18.42 -11.62 -0.65
N CYS A 22 -18.46 -10.37 -1.10
CA CYS A 22 -19.35 -9.36 -0.51
C CYS A 22 -20.85 -9.70 -0.60
N TYR A 23 -21.24 -10.54 -1.57
CA TYR A 23 -22.63 -10.86 -1.89
C TYR A 23 -23.31 -11.78 -0.87
N THR A 24 -22.56 -12.33 0.09
CA THR A 24 -23.13 -13.24 1.09
C THR A 24 -23.99 -12.53 2.13
N ASP A 25 -23.85 -11.20 2.29
CA ASP A 25 -24.64 -10.40 3.23
C ASP A 25 -24.65 -8.91 2.82
N PRO A 26 -25.63 -8.46 2.01
CA PRO A 26 -25.71 -7.10 1.48
C PRO A 26 -26.00 -6.03 2.56
N SER A 27 -26.34 -6.44 3.78
CA SER A 27 -26.51 -5.53 4.91
C SER A 27 -25.18 -5.16 5.57
N CYS A 28 -24.10 -5.86 5.23
CA CYS A 28 -22.77 -5.62 5.77
C CYS A 28 -22.27 -4.21 5.47
N ILE A 29 -21.60 -3.68 6.48
CA ILE A 29 -20.77 -2.49 6.41
C ILE A 29 -19.35 -2.90 6.76
N TRP A 30 -18.38 -2.29 6.09
CA TRP A 30 -17.00 -2.70 6.16
C TRP A 30 -16.10 -1.54 6.57
N ALA A 31 -15.04 -1.86 7.30
CA ALA A 31 -13.89 -0.99 7.48
C ALA A 31 -12.74 -1.49 6.61
N MET A 32 -12.05 -0.59 5.94
CA MET A 32 -10.93 -0.88 5.04
C MET A 32 -9.73 -0.04 5.43
N ALA A 33 -8.57 -0.69 5.56
CA ALA A 33 -7.30 -0.04 5.85
C ALA A 33 -6.28 -0.41 4.77
N TYR A 34 -5.55 0.59 4.29
CA TYR A 34 -4.44 0.43 3.36
C TYR A 34 -3.18 0.99 4.00
N MET A 35 -2.11 0.19 4.06
CA MET A 35 -0.94 0.50 4.89
C MET A 35 0.35 0.03 4.22
N ASP A 36 1.43 0.72 4.54
CA ASP A 36 2.80 0.22 4.40
C ASP A 36 3.19 -0.43 5.75
N ASP A 37 3.32 -1.74 5.79
CA ASP A 37 3.52 -2.50 7.04
C ASP A 37 4.89 -2.25 7.64
N ASN A 38 5.87 -1.91 6.81
CA ASN A 38 7.28 -1.75 7.16
C ASN A 38 7.85 -0.44 6.62
N TYR A 39 7.08 0.65 6.71
CA TYR A 39 7.58 1.98 6.36
C TYR A 39 8.82 2.36 7.16
N HIS A 40 9.83 2.87 6.46
CA HIS A 40 11.06 3.35 7.06
C HIS A 40 11.81 4.27 6.08
N GLY A 41 12.74 5.06 6.61
CA GLY A 41 13.64 5.90 5.80
C GLY A 41 14.98 5.26 5.45
N VAL A 42 15.24 4.02 5.89
CA VAL A 42 16.56 3.37 5.89
C VAL A 42 16.40 1.86 5.67
N ASP A 43 17.36 1.21 5.01
CA ASP A 43 17.37 -0.25 4.79
C ASP A 43 16.99 -1.06 6.06
N PRO A 44 15.92 -1.88 6.01
CA PRO A 44 15.37 -2.54 7.20
C PRO A 44 16.26 -3.68 7.70
N VAL A 45 17.15 -4.21 6.85
CA VAL A 45 18.15 -5.19 7.25
C VAL A 45 19.21 -4.52 8.12
N LYS A 46 19.50 -3.24 7.88
CA LYS A 46 20.51 -2.46 8.60
C LYS A 46 19.97 -1.83 9.88
N GLN A 47 18.71 -1.38 9.89
CA GLN A 47 18.09 -0.68 11.03
C GLN A 47 16.65 -1.16 11.29
N PRO A 48 16.47 -2.41 11.74
CA PRO A 48 15.15 -2.99 11.95
C PRO A 48 14.32 -2.27 13.03
N GLU A 49 14.96 -1.59 13.97
CA GLU A 49 14.32 -0.80 15.04
C GLU A 49 13.64 0.48 14.54
N CYS A 50 13.98 0.94 13.33
CA CYS A 50 13.39 2.13 12.73
C CYS A 50 12.14 1.83 11.90
N MET A 51 11.75 0.56 11.78
CA MET A 51 10.56 0.15 11.06
C MET A 51 9.29 0.57 11.81
N MET A 52 8.35 1.13 11.08
CA MET A 52 7.03 1.49 11.58
C MET A 52 5.99 1.24 10.50
N THR A 53 4.73 1.09 10.90
CA THR A 53 3.63 1.09 9.93
C THR A 53 3.33 2.52 9.49
N MET A 54 3.00 2.72 8.22
CA MET A 54 2.42 3.97 7.73
C MET A 54 1.03 3.71 7.17
N LEU A 55 0.04 4.40 7.73
CA LEU A 55 -1.32 4.39 7.20
C LEU A 55 -1.41 5.18 5.89
N LEU A 56 -1.75 4.51 4.80
CA LEU A 56 -1.93 5.12 3.49
C LEU A 56 -3.38 5.54 3.25
N GLY A 57 -4.36 4.78 3.74
CA GLY A 57 -5.77 5.15 3.67
C GLY A 57 -6.63 4.38 4.67
N LEU A 58 -7.67 5.03 5.18
CA LEU A 58 -8.61 4.43 6.14
C LEU A 58 -10.03 4.85 5.82
N PHE A 59 -10.90 3.85 5.65
CA PHE A 59 -12.29 4.02 5.28
C PHE A 59 -13.17 3.20 6.19
N VAL A 60 -14.30 3.77 6.58
CA VAL A 60 -15.32 3.10 7.41
C VAL A 60 -16.69 3.28 6.79
N ASN A 61 -17.67 2.55 7.32
CA ASN A 61 -19.04 2.56 6.84
C ASN A 61 -19.10 2.27 5.33
N VAL A 62 -18.17 1.45 4.85
CA VAL A 62 -18.05 1.11 3.43
C VAL A 62 -19.21 0.19 3.10
N ARG A 63 -19.98 0.57 2.08
CA ARG A 63 -21.05 -0.24 1.50
C ARG A 63 -20.67 -0.63 0.09
N VAL A 64 -21.07 -1.83 -0.28
CA VAL A 64 -20.79 -2.43 -1.58
C VAL A 64 -22.09 -2.83 -2.29
N SER A 65 -22.06 -2.79 -3.62
CA SER A 65 -23.16 -3.27 -4.45
C SER A 65 -23.21 -4.79 -4.50
N GLU A 66 -24.27 -5.35 -5.10
CA GLU A 66 -24.37 -6.79 -5.40
C GLU A 66 -23.24 -7.29 -6.33
N LYS A 67 -22.53 -6.38 -7.01
CA LYS A 67 -21.36 -6.67 -7.86
C LYS A 67 -20.02 -6.50 -7.12
N CYS A 68 -20.02 -6.27 -5.81
CA CYS A 68 -18.83 -6.02 -5.00
C CYS A 68 -18.04 -4.75 -5.34
N GLU A 69 -18.72 -3.76 -5.89
CA GLU A 69 -18.18 -2.42 -6.12
C GLU A 69 -18.52 -1.51 -4.94
N ILE A 70 -17.59 -0.66 -4.52
CA ILE A 70 -17.83 0.32 -3.44
C ILE A 70 -18.83 1.37 -3.92
N ILE A 71 -19.97 1.49 -3.21
CA ILE A 71 -21.02 2.47 -3.52
C ILE A 71 -21.01 3.68 -2.59
N SER A 72 -20.54 3.50 -1.35
CA SER A 72 -20.40 4.59 -0.38
C SER A 72 -19.35 4.24 0.66
N ARG A 73 -18.71 5.26 1.23
CA ARG A 73 -17.77 5.14 2.33
C ARG A 73 -17.63 6.48 3.06
N GLU A 74 -17.23 6.42 4.31
CA GLU A 74 -16.72 7.57 5.05
C GLU A 74 -15.20 7.47 5.13
N VAL A 75 -14.53 8.62 4.96
CA VAL A 75 -13.07 8.69 4.84
C VAL A 75 -12.51 9.21 6.16
N LEU A 76 -11.79 8.35 6.88
CA LEU A 76 -11.08 8.73 8.10
C LEU A 76 -9.67 9.22 7.81
N ALA A 77 -9.02 8.59 6.83
CA ALA A 77 -7.77 9.08 6.26
C ALA A 77 -7.82 8.94 4.75
N LYS A 78 -7.65 10.06 4.04
CA LYS A 78 -7.55 10.04 2.57
C LYS A 78 -6.37 9.18 2.14
N MET A 79 -6.55 8.58 0.98
CA MET A 79 -5.49 7.81 0.35
C MET A 79 -4.32 8.71 -0.01
N VAL A 80 -3.11 8.30 0.37
CA VAL A 80 -1.87 8.93 -0.08
C VAL A 80 -1.10 7.96 -0.98
N PRO A 81 -0.35 8.48 -1.98
CA PRO A 81 0.49 7.64 -2.82
C PRO A 81 1.53 6.87 -2.00
N HIS A 82 2.06 5.79 -2.58
CA HIS A 82 3.23 5.12 -2.05
C HIS A 82 4.37 6.12 -1.93
N ALA A 83 4.95 6.23 -0.74
CA ALA A 83 6.06 7.13 -0.45
C ALA A 83 7.38 6.36 -0.29
N THR A 84 7.53 5.26 -1.03
CA THR A 84 8.71 4.42 -1.00
C THR A 84 9.90 5.21 -1.50
N ARG A 85 10.93 5.34 -0.67
CA ARG A 85 12.14 6.07 -1.08
C ARG A 85 13.07 5.10 -1.83
N PRO A 86 13.74 5.55 -2.89
CA PRO A 86 14.83 4.82 -3.52
C PRO A 86 15.83 4.33 -2.47
N GLY A 87 16.25 3.07 -2.57
CA GLY A 87 17.25 2.48 -1.67
C GLY A 87 16.73 2.09 -0.28
N THR A 88 15.42 2.19 -0.01
CA THR A 88 14.82 1.64 1.22
C THR A 88 14.42 0.16 1.07
N GLY A 89 14.82 -0.51 -0.01
CA GLY A 89 14.55 -1.95 -0.16
C GLY A 89 13.05 -2.27 -0.31
N LEU A 90 12.65 -3.45 0.14
CA LEU A 90 11.31 -4.01 -0.09
C LEU A 90 10.30 -3.49 0.94
N HIS A 91 9.24 -2.86 0.44
CA HIS A 91 8.09 -2.44 1.22
C HIS A 91 6.89 -3.36 0.95
N ARG A 92 6.14 -3.67 2.01
CA ARG A 92 4.93 -4.47 1.97
C ARG A 92 3.72 -3.58 2.14
N TYR A 93 2.94 -3.48 1.07
CA TYR A 93 1.69 -2.76 1.09
C TYR A 93 0.53 -3.71 1.32
N SER A 94 -0.14 -3.57 2.46
CA SER A 94 -1.24 -4.43 2.87
C SER A 94 -2.58 -3.70 2.78
N LEU A 95 -3.58 -4.43 2.29
CA LEU A 95 -4.97 -4.03 2.27
C LEU A 95 -5.75 -4.97 3.17
N TRP A 96 -6.48 -4.40 4.12
CA TRP A 96 -7.27 -5.14 5.08
C TRP A 96 -8.72 -4.69 5.05
N THR A 97 -9.63 -5.65 5.12
CA THR A 97 -11.07 -5.42 5.20
C THR A 97 -11.66 -6.16 6.40
N PHE A 98 -12.41 -5.45 7.22
CA PHE A 98 -13.05 -5.96 8.42
C PHE A 98 -14.56 -5.74 8.35
N LYS A 99 -15.35 -6.68 8.88
CA LYS A 99 -16.80 -6.49 9.02
C LYS A 99 -17.08 -5.59 10.24
N GLN A 100 -17.90 -4.57 10.06
CA GLN A 100 -18.42 -3.73 11.14
C GLN A 100 -19.71 -4.34 11.71
N GLY A 101 -19.83 -4.34 13.04
CA GLY A 101 -21.07 -4.69 13.72
C GLY A 101 -22.11 -3.58 13.63
N ASP A 102 -21.66 -2.32 13.72
CA ASP A 102 -22.48 -1.11 13.72
C ASP A 102 -21.79 0.01 12.91
N LEU A 103 -22.58 1.04 12.56
CA LEU A 103 -22.03 2.26 11.95
C LEU A 103 -21.11 2.97 12.94
N ILE A 104 -19.95 3.40 12.46
CA ILE A 104 -19.01 4.23 13.22
C ILE A 104 -19.46 5.69 13.04
N ASP A 105 -19.71 6.41 14.13
CA ASP A 105 -20.01 7.83 14.07
C ASP A 105 -18.73 8.64 13.85
N THR A 106 -18.52 9.09 12.61
CA THR A 106 -17.31 9.82 12.22
C THR A 106 -17.30 11.28 12.65
N SER A 107 -18.43 11.81 13.14
CA SER A 107 -18.51 13.18 13.66
C SER A 107 -17.92 13.34 15.06
N CYS A 108 -17.79 12.24 15.81
CA CYS A 108 -17.33 12.22 17.20
C CYS A 108 -15.93 11.61 17.37
N LEU A 109 -15.13 11.53 16.30
CA LEU A 109 -13.80 10.96 16.36
C LEU A 109 -12.85 11.86 17.16
N HIS A 110 -12.21 11.28 18.17
CA HIS A 110 -11.22 11.97 18.99
C HIS A 110 -9.84 12.03 18.34
N GLU A 111 -9.55 11.12 17.41
CA GLU A 111 -8.26 10.98 16.76
C GLU A 111 -8.30 11.49 15.32
N ASN A 112 -7.22 12.17 14.90
CA ASN A 112 -7.01 12.56 13.51
C ASN A 112 -6.07 11.56 12.81
N TYR A 113 -6.65 10.58 12.11
CA TYR A 113 -5.90 9.55 11.38
C TYR A 113 -5.10 10.10 10.18
N GLU A 114 -5.43 11.29 9.65
CA GLU A 114 -4.65 11.89 8.56
C GLU A 114 -3.31 12.44 9.04
N ASP A 115 -3.27 12.99 10.26
CA ASP A 115 -2.06 13.55 10.87
C ASP A 115 -1.21 12.45 11.56
N ASN A 116 -1.86 11.40 12.08
CA ASN A 116 -1.23 10.32 12.85
C ASN A 116 -1.06 9.03 12.04
N ARG A 117 -0.45 9.11 10.86
CA ARG A 117 -0.28 7.95 9.98
C ARG A 117 0.83 6.98 10.43
N LEU A 118 1.89 7.52 11.04
CA LEU A 118 3.06 6.75 11.42
C LEU A 118 2.82 6.01 12.74
N GLY A 119 3.16 4.73 12.78
CA GLY A 119 2.92 3.87 13.93
C GLY A 119 1.44 3.49 14.11
N PHE A 120 0.60 3.69 13.08
CA PHE A 120 -0.80 3.31 13.14
C PHE A 120 -0.94 1.81 13.45
N SER A 121 -1.73 1.50 14.49
CA SER A 121 -2.01 0.13 14.92
C SER A 121 -3.38 -0.31 14.44
N LEU A 122 -3.42 -1.08 13.36
CA LEU A 122 -4.66 -1.66 12.84
C LEU A 122 -5.36 -2.56 13.86
N SER A 123 -4.57 -3.21 14.72
CA SER A 123 -5.11 -4.08 15.78
C SER A 123 -5.85 -3.26 16.85
N ASP A 124 -5.27 -2.14 17.28
CA ASP A 124 -5.93 -1.27 18.28
C ASP A 124 -7.18 -0.64 17.70
N PHE A 125 -7.13 -0.18 16.45
CA PHE A 125 -8.31 0.31 15.72
C PHE A 125 -9.42 -0.76 15.65
N ALA A 126 -9.06 -2.01 15.31
CA ALA A 126 -10.03 -3.09 15.25
C ALA A 126 -10.67 -3.40 16.61
N ILE A 127 -9.91 -3.30 17.71
CA ILE A 127 -10.41 -3.50 19.07
C ILE A 127 -11.33 -2.35 19.49
N GLU A 128 -10.91 -1.10 19.26
CA GLU A 128 -11.66 0.11 19.62
C GLU A 128 -13.07 0.10 19.01
N TYR A 129 -13.16 -0.18 17.71
CA TYR A 129 -14.42 -0.21 16.97
C TYR A 129 -15.08 -1.59 16.91
N LYS A 130 -14.58 -2.56 17.69
CA LYS A 130 -15.13 -3.93 17.81
C LYS A 130 -15.35 -4.60 16.45
N LEU A 131 -14.38 -4.45 15.55
CA LEU A 131 -14.42 -5.01 14.22
C LEU A 131 -14.35 -6.54 14.26
N GLN A 132 -15.13 -7.19 13.40
CA GLN A 132 -15.24 -8.65 13.38
C GLN A 132 -14.26 -9.26 12.39
N GLY A 133 -13.05 -9.58 12.88
CA GLY A 133 -12.00 -10.30 12.16
C GLY A 133 -11.54 -9.64 10.84
N PRO A 134 -10.35 -10.00 10.32
CA PRO A 134 -10.04 -9.70 8.94
C PRO A 134 -10.84 -10.66 8.05
N VAL A 135 -11.79 -10.13 7.28
CA VAL A 135 -12.62 -10.93 6.37
C VAL A 135 -11.89 -11.16 5.05
N CYS A 136 -11.16 -10.17 4.60
CA CYS A 136 -10.25 -10.27 3.46
C CYS A 136 -8.98 -9.48 3.75
N GLY A 137 -7.85 -10.05 3.37
CA GLY A 137 -6.58 -9.35 3.29
C GLY A 137 -6.01 -9.54 1.90
N ASN A 138 -5.20 -8.61 1.42
CA ASN A 138 -4.25 -8.87 0.34
C ASN A 138 -3.01 -8.02 0.61
N TYR A 139 -1.89 -8.42 0.03
CA TYR A 139 -0.70 -7.60 0.06
C TYR A 139 0.13 -7.83 -1.19
N PHE A 140 0.91 -6.81 -1.53
CA PHE A 140 1.95 -6.88 -2.55
C PHE A 140 3.23 -6.25 -1.99
N GLU A 141 4.35 -6.56 -2.63
CA GLU A 141 5.64 -6.01 -2.28
C GLU A 141 6.19 -5.21 -3.46
N THR A 142 6.86 -4.10 -3.19
CA THR A 142 7.56 -3.31 -4.20
C THR A 142 8.81 -2.69 -3.60
N ALA A 143 9.79 -2.38 -4.44
CA ALA A 143 11.03 -1.73 -4.04
C ALA A 143 11.41 -0.72 -5.11
N TYR A 144 11.63 0.54 -4.72
CA TYR A 144 12.27 1.50 -5.60
C TYR A 144 13.79 1.28 -5.55
N PRO A 145 14.43 0.94 -6.68
CA PRO A 145 15.88 0.75 -6.72
C PRO A 145 16.60 2.05 -6.31
N ASP A 146 17.80 1.93 -5.76
CA ASP A 146 18.59 3.10 -5.34
C ASP A 146 18.92 3.96 -6.57
N PHE A 147 18.73 5.27 -6.46
CA PHE A 147 19.01 6.18 -7.57
C PHE A 147 20.48 6.13 -7.99
N GLU A 148 21.41 5.88 -7.06
CA GLU A 148 22.82 5.72 -7.39
C GLU A 148 23.05 4.44 -8.22
N GLU A 149 22.49 3.30 -7.79
CA GLU A 149 22.59 2.02 -8.52
C GLU A 149 21.97 2.11 -9.92
N VAL A 150 20.79 2.75 -10.06
CA VAL A 150 20.13 2.94 -11.35
C VAL A 150 20.94 3.86 -12.27
N CYS A 151 21.55 4.91 -11.75
CA CYS A 151 22.40 5.80 -12.55
C CYS A 151 23.64 5.06 -13.06
N ASP A 152 24.25 4.22 -12.22
CA ASP A 152 25.42 3.42 -12.60
C ASP A 152 25.06 2.37 -13.66
N GLU A 153 23.96 1.63 -13.50
CA GLU A 153 23.46 0.67 -14.49
C GLU A 153 23.17 1.33 -15.85
N ILE A 154 22.46 2.47 -15.85
CA ILE A 154 22.17 3.21 -17.10
C ILE A 154 23.47 3.70 -17.76
N CYS A 155 24.44 4.16 -16.96
CA CYS A 155 25.75 4.58 -17.49
C CYS A 155 26.51 3.39 -18.08
N GLU A 156 26.50 2.23 -17.44
CA GLU A 156 27.14 1.00 -17.93
C GLU A 156 26.50 0.51 -19.23
N GLU A 157 25.17 0.42 -19.30
CA GLU A 157 24.44 0.00 -20.50
C GLU A 157 24.71 0.94 -21.70
N GLN A 158 24.70 2.26 -21.47
CA GLN A 158 25.03 3.24 -22.51
C GLN A 158 26.46 3.07 -23.02
N ASN A 159 27.42 2.83 -22.11
CA ASN A 159 28.81 2.59 -22.46
C ASN A 159 28.99 1.29 -23.26
N GLU A 160 28.29 0.21 -22.90
CA GLU A 160 28.31 -1.05 -23.65
C GLU A 160 27.70 -0.92 -25.05
N GLN A 161 26.54 -0.27 -25.18
CA GLN A 161 25.89 -0.02 -26.47
C GLN A 161 26.79 0.82 -27.38
N GLN A 162 27.44 1.85 -26.82
CA GLN A 162 28.37 2.69 -27.57
C GLN A 162 29.60 1.89 -28.02
N ASN A 163 30.18 1.08 -27.13
CA ASN A 163 31.31 0.19 -27.45
C ASN A 163 30.97 -0.84 -28.53
N ASN A 164 29.78 -1.44 -28.48
CA ASN A 164 29.31 -2.39 -29.49
C ASN A 164 29.08 -1.72 -30.85
N LYS A 165 28.58 -0.47 -30.85
CA LYS A 165 28.46 0.36 -32.06
C LYS A 165 29.82 0.77 -32.65
N TYR A 166 30.84 0.99 -31.81
CA TYR A 166 32.21 1.24 -32.28
C TYR A 166 32.88 -0.02 -32.83
N LYS A 167 32.64 -1.19 -32.21
CA LYS A 167 33.14 -2.48 -32.71
C LYS A 167 32.51 -2.83 -34.07
N SER A 168 31.20 -2.67 -34.26
CA SER A 168 30.55 -2.99 -35.53
C SER A 168 31.03 -2.12 -36.70
N LYS A 169 31.40 -0.86 -36.45
CA LYS A 169 31.99 0.04 -37.46
C LYS A 169 33.44 -0.28 -37.85
N ARG A 170 34.18 -1.08 -37.07
CA ARG A 170 35.57 -1.48 -37.38
C ARG A 170 35.67 -2.72 -38.28
N TYR A 171 34.58 -3.46 -38.48
CA TYR A 171 34.53 -4.70 -39.26
C TYR A 171 33.81 -4.56 -40.62
N HIS A 172 33.61 -3.33 -41.09
CA HIS A 172 33.19 -2.99 -42.45
C HIS A 172 34.19 -2.03 -43.07
#